data_AF-A0AAW2HP99-F1
#
_entry.id   AF-A0AAW2HP99-F1
#
_cell.length_a   1.000
_cell.length_b   1.000
_cell.length_c   1.000
_cell.angle_alpha   90.00
_cell.angle_beta   90.00
_cell.angle_gamma   90.00
#
_symmetry.space_group_name_H-M   'P 1'
#
loop_
_entity.id
_entity.type
_entity.pdbx_description
1 polymer ?
#
loop_
_entity_poly.entity_id
_entity_poly.type
_entity_poly.pdbx_seq_one_letter_code
_entity_poly.pdbx_strand_id
1 'polypeptide(L)'
;MKLNCSIKILNRLLPSLSMNSSTKYKYAVIYIKKQNKDFFVVVVTQNNKAGCRYKVNGNIEKTFGQFSEEGKCTIRFKEPCHDLLITAETASLKNFMLYIKKAWKGEINETDPVCKAVTNNIQCPSKLYKLKIEKREDYPTLKGFPKTLQFLSIENCKLIKFDSRLLELKSLTTLSLSKNKLTSIPGKNLAL
;
A
#
# COMPACT_ATOMS: atom_id res chain seq x y z
N MET A 1 3.34 9.76 -11.31
CA MET A 1 2.78 8.42 -11.00
C MET A 1 2.65 8.24 -9.50
N LYS A 2 1.46 7.86 -9.00
CA LYS A 2 1.18 7.59 -7.58
C LYS A 2 0.75 6.14 -7.38
N LEU A 3 1.05 5.57 -6.22
CA LEU A 3 0.72 4.21 -5.81
C LEU A 3 0.20 4.23 -4.37
N ASN A 4 -1.02 3.72 -4.18
CA ASN A 4 -1.54 3.44 -2.85
C ASN A 4 -1.08 2.03 -2.45
N CYS A 5 -0.46 1.90 -1.27
CA CYS A 5 0.14 0.64 -0.87
C CYS A 5 0.22 0.48 0.65
N SER A 6 0.42 -0.75 1.10
CA SER A 6 1.02 -1.02 2.41
C SER A 6 2.53 -1.11 2.25
N ILE A 7 3.27 -0.40 3.10
CA ILE A 7 4.73 -0.34 3.08
C ILE A 7 5.31 -0.70 4.44
N LYS A 8 6.42 -1.44 4.43
CA LYS A 8 7.33 -1.58 5.57
C LYS A 8 8.70 -1.05 5.16
N ILE A 9 9.24 -0.13 5.96
CA ILE A 9 10.56 0.46 5.74
C ILE A 9 11.53 -0.23 6.70
N LEU A 10 12.44 -1.03 6.17
CA LEU A 10 13.47 -1.71 6.95
C LEU A 10 14.78 -0.93 6.85
N ASN A 11 15.31 -0.45 7.97
CA ASN A 11 16.64 0.14 8.02
C ASN A 11 17.67 -0.97 8.30
N ARG A 12 18.58 -1.18 7.35
CA ARG A 12 19.58 -2.26 7.38
C ARG A 12 20.68 -2.04 8.42
N LEU A 13 20.82 -0.83 8.96
CA LEU A 13 21.81 -0.48 10.01
C LEU A 13 21.28 -0.68 11.44
N LEU A 14 19.96 -0.85 11.64
CA LEU A 14 19.39 -1.03 12.98
C LEU A 14 19.78 -2.35 13.68
N PRO A 15 19.88 -3.50 12.99
CA PRO A 15 20.32 -4.74 13.63
C PRO A 15 21.71 -4.64 14.27
N SER A 16 22.63 -3.91 13.64
CA SER A 16 23.98 -3.65 14.18
C SER A 16 23.98 -2.67 15.36
N LEU A 17 22.90 -1.91 15.56
CA LEU A 17 22.73 -0.99 16.69
C LEU A 17 21.89 -1.60 17.83
N SER A 18 21.61 -2.91 17.77
CA SER A 18 20.70 -3.60 18.71
C SER A 18 19.30 -2.99 18.80
N MET A 19 18.88 -2.25 17.76
CA MET A 19 17.57 -1.62 17.69
C MET A 19 16.65 -2.38 16.74
N ASN A 20 15.39 -2.53 17.12
CA ASN A 20 14.39 -3.16 16.27
C ASN A 20 13.66 -2.13 15.41
N SER A 21 13.65 -2.36 14.09
CA SER A 21 12.77 -1.61 13.19
C SER A 21 11.29 -1.96 13.44
N SER A 22 10.39 -1.02 13.16
CA SER A 22 8.95 -1.30 13.19
C SER A 22 8.61 -2.50 12.30
N THR A 23 8.15 -3.59 12.90
CA THR A 23 7.83 -4.83 12.17
C THR A 23 6.56 -4.73 11.34
N LYS A 24 5.72 -3.72 11.61
CA LYS A 24 4.37 -3.56 11.05
C LYS A 24 4.38 -2.80 9.73
N TYR A 25 3.60 -3.31 8.78
CA TYR A 25 3.25 -2.57 7.56
C TYR A 25 2.34 -1.38 7.91
N LYS A 26 2.57 -0.27 7.21
CA LYS A 26 1.78 0.96 7.32
C LYS A 26 1.19 1.30 5.97
N TYR A 27 -0.04 1.78 5.95
CA TYR A 27 -0.60 2.31 4.71
C TYR A 27 0.14 3.60 4.31
N ALA A 28 0.44 3.72 3.03
CA ALA A 28 1.21 4.81 2.47
C ALA A 28 0.75 5.15 1.05
N VAL A 29 1.03 6.39 0.65
CA VAL A 29 1.05 6.77 -0.75
C VAL A 29 2.49 6.95 -1.16
N ILE A 30 2.91 6.23 -2.18
CA ILE A 30 4.22 6.36 -2.79
C ILE A 30 4.06 7.02 -4.14
N TYR A 31 4.92 7.95 -4.49
CA TYR A 31 4.92 8.54 -5.81
C TYR A 31 6.34 8.85 -6.29
N ILE A 32 6.49 8.92 -7.62
CA ILE A 32 7.73 9.30 -8.27
C ILE A 32 7.60 10.78 -8.65
N LYS A 33 8.57 11.58 -8.21
CA LYS A 33 8.69 13.01 -8.52
C LYS A 33 9.97 13.26 -9.32
N LYS A 34 9.86 13.99 -10.42
CA LYS A 34 11.01 14.59 -11.11
C LYS A 34 11.33 15.92 -10.45
N GLN A 35 12.61 16.15 -10.14
CA GLN A 35 13.10 17.44 -9.69
C GLN A 35 14.40 17.73 -10.44
N ASN A 36 14.37 18.71 -11.34
CA ASN A 36 15.43 18.98 -12.30
C ASN A 36 15.76 17.73 -13.15
N LYS A 37 17.01 17.24 -13.08
CA LYS A 37 17.48 16.04 -13.76
C LYS A 37 17.32 14.75 -12.93
N ASP A 38 16.97 14.87 -11.66
CA ASP A 38 16.90 13.75 -10.74
C ASP A 38 15.45 13.27 -10.51
N PHE A 39 15.32 11.98 -10.22
CA PHE A 39 14.06 11.37 -9.80
C PHE A 39 14.11 10.98 -8.32
N PHE A 40 12.98 11.16 -7.65
CA PHE A 40 12.80 10.82 -6.25
C PHE A 40 11.56 9.95 -6.06
N VAL A 41 11.70 8.91 -5.25
CA VAL A 41 10.57 8.19 -4.66
C VAL A 41 10.22 8.89 -3.35
N VAL A 42 8.98 9.32 -3.22
CA VAL A 42 8.48 9.95 -2.00
C VAL A 42 7.43 9.05 -1.37
N VAL A 43 7.65 8.70 -0.09
CA VAL A 43 6.77 7.85 0.71
C VAL A 43 6.05 8.73 1.73
N VAL A 44 4.75 8.89 1.58
CA VAL A 44 3.91 9.63 2.53
C VAL A 44 3.13 8.62 3.37
N THR A 45 3.11 8.82 4.68
CA THR A 45 2.35 7.99 5.63
C THR A 45 1.52 8.89 6.55
N GLN A 46 0.56 8.33 7.27
CA GLN A 46 -0.23 9.12 8.24
C GLN A 46 0.65 9.82 9.30
N ASN A 47 1.73 9.15 9.73
CA ASN A 47 2.64 9.67 10.75
C ASN A 47 3.70 10.61 10.16
N ASN A 48 3.90 10.59 8.85
CA ASN A 48 4.85 11.46 8.16
C ASN A 48 4.19 12.04 6.90
N LYS A 49 3.44 13.12 7.10
CA LYS A 49 2.75 13.86 6.04
C LYS A 49 3.70 14.64 5.12
N ALA A 50 4.89 15.01 5.61
CA ALA A 50 5.91 15.68 4.81
C ALA A 50 6.53 14.75 3.74
N GLY A 51 6.48 13.43 4.00
CA GLY A 51 6.98 12.40 3.12
C GLY A 51 8.48 12.15 3.28
N CYS A 52 8.89 10.88 3.28
CA CYS A 52 10.29 10.48 3.24
C CYS A 52 10.75 10.35 1.79
N ARG A 53 11.88 10.95 1.43
CA ARG A 53 12.36 11.04 0.04
C ARG A 53 13.58 10.15 -0.17
N TYR A 54 13.59 9.44 -1.29
CA TYR A 54 14.68 8.57 -1.71
C TYR A 54 15.07 8.95 -3.13
N LYS A 55 16.34 9.34 -3.33
CA LYS A 55 16.85 9.57 -4.68
C LYS A 55 16.86 8.25 -5.45
N VAL A 56 16.49 8.27 -6.72
CA VAL A 56 16.47 7.09 -7.60
C VAL A 56 17.82 6.94 -8.30
N ASN A 57 18.24 7.98 -9.01
CA ASN A 57 19.47 8.00 -9.81
C ASN A 57 20.69 7.74 -8.92
N GLY A 58 21.48 6.71 -9.25
CA GLY A 58 22.70 6.32 -8.54
C GLY A 58 22.50 5.67 -7.16
N ASN A 59 21.28 5.68 -6.63
CA ASN A 59 21.00 5.36 -5.23
C ASN A 59 20.12 4.11 -5.03
N ILE A 60 19.50 3.58 -6.08
CA ILE A 60 18.94 2.23 -6.04
C ILE A 60 20.09 1.22 -6.15
N GLU A 61 20.18 0.33 -5.17
CA GLU A 61 21.12 -0.80 -5.17
C GLU A 61 20.52 -1.99 -5.94
N LYS A 62 19.25 -2.32 -5.64
CA LYS A 62 18.56 -3.46 -6.26
C LYS A 62 17.05 -3.29 -6.18
N THR A 63 16.34 -3.84 -7.16
CA THR A 63 14.88 -4.03 -7.11
C THR A 63 14.55 -5.51 -7.13
N PHE A 64 13.67 -5.94 -6.23
CA PHE A 64 13.21 -7.32 -6.11
C PHE A 64 11.74 -7.37 -6.54
N GLY A 65 11.50 -7.94 -7.71
CA GLY A 65 10.17 -8.02 -8.32
C GLY A 65 9.65 -9.44 -8.52
N GLN A 66 10.28 -10.47 -7.94
CA GLN A 66 9.89 -11.87 -8.16
C GLN A 66 8.43 -12.16 -7.83
N PHE A 67 7.84 -11.39 -6.90
CA PHE A 67 6.45 -11.51 -6.46
C PHE A 67 5.57 -10.36 -6.96
N SER A 68 5.95 -9.70 -8.06
CA SER A 68 5.16 -8.57 -8.58
C SER A 68 3.77 -8.98 -9.06
N GLU A 69 3.59 -10.25 -9.47
CA GLU A 69 2.28 -10.83 -9.82
C GLU A 69 1.34 -10.89 -8.60
N GLU A 70 1.89 -11.14 -7.41
CA GLU A 70 1.17 -11.13 -6.13
C GLU A 70 1.01 -9.71 -5.54
N GLY A 71 1.40 -8.68 -6.28
CA GLY A 71 1.34 -7.31 -5.78
C GLY A 71 2.39 -6.99 -4.72
N LYS A 72 3.54 -7.69 -4.71
CA LYS A 72 4.65 -7.44 -3.78
C LYS A 72 5.92 -7.05 -4.52
N CYS A 73 6.64 -6.06 -4.00
CA CYS A 73 8.00 -5.78 -4.45
C CYS A 73 8.86 -5.22 -3.31
N THR A 74 10.17 -5.25 -3.49
CA THR A 74 11.11 -4.55 -2.60
C THR A 74 12.04 -3.67 -3.40
N ILE A 75 12.25 -2.43 -2.96
CA ILE A 75 13.24 -1.52 -3.53
C ILE A 75 14.30 -1.25 -2.47
N ARG A 76 15.55 -1.59 -2.78
CA ARG A 76 16.71 -1.39 -1.90
C ARG A 76 17.45 -0.13 -2.31
N PHE A 77 17.57 0.81 -1.38
CA PHE A 77 18.35 2.03 -1.54
C PHE A 77 19.71 1.90 -0.84
N LYS A 78 20.73 2.57 -1.41
CA LYS A 78 22.05 2.74 -0.80
C LYS A 78 21.96 3.73 0.35
N GLU A 79 21.39 4.92 0.11
CA GLU A 79 21.24 5.99 1.09
C GLU A 79 19.83 6.60 1.11
N PRO A 80 19.15 6.65 2.28
CA PRO A 80 19.50 5.88 3.47
C PRO A 80 19.46 4.37 3.17
N CYS A 81 20.22 3.58 3.94
CA CYS A 81 20.32 2.11 3.85
C CYS A 81 18.99 1.40 4.17
N HIS A 82 17.96 1.66 3.37
CA HIS A 82 16.59 1.22 3.59
C HIS A 82 16.13 0.25 2.49
N ASP A 83 15.37 -0.76 2.90
CA ASP A 83 14.56 -1.59 2.02
C ASP A 83 13.09 -1.15 2.15
N LEU A 84 12.49 -0.75 1.03
CA LEU A 84 11.06 -0.46 0.93
C LEU A 84 10.32 -1.72 0.49
N LEU A 85 9.70 -2.42 1.45
CA LEU A 85 8.86 -3.58 1.18
C LEU A 85 7.44 -3.09 0.90
N ILE A 86 6.98 -3.24 -0.34
CA ILE A 86 5.73 -2.66 -0.85
C ILE A 86 4.75 -3.78 -1.16
N THR A 87 3.49 -3.60 -0.75
CA THR A 87 2.35 -4.45 -1.13
C THR A 87 1.22 -3.57 -1.65
N ALA A 88 0.76 -3.83 -2.88
CA ALA A 88 -0.24 -3.02 -3.57
C ALA A 88 -1.03 -3.85 -4.59
N GLU A 89 -2.01 -3.21 -5.24
CA GLU A 89 -2.75 -3.79 -6.36
C GLU A 89 -1.82 -4.03 -7.56
N THR A 90 -1.90 -5.23 -8.16
CA THR A 90 -0.93 -5.75 -9.12
C THR A 90 -0.72 -4.86 -10.33
N ALA A 91 -1.78 -4.36 -10.98
CA ALA A 91 -1.62 -3.54 -12.19
C ALA A 91 -0.96 -2.18 -11.87
N SER A 92 -1.41 -1.53 -10.80
CA SER A 92 -0.79 -0.29 -10.31
C SER A 92 0.67 -0.49 -9.91
N LEU A 93 1.00 -1.62 -9.29
CA LEU A 93 2.36 -1.95 -8.88
C LEU A 93 3.28 -2.19 -10.08
N LYS A 94 2.84 -2.96 -11.08
CA LYS A 94 3.60 -3.21 -12.31
C LYS A 94 3.90 -1.90 -13.03
N ASN A 95 2.91 -1.03 -13.15
CA ASN A 95 3.09 0.30 -13.73
C ASN A 95 4.08 1.14 -12.93
N PHE A 96 3.97 1.15 -11.59
CA PHE A 96 4.93 1.84 -10.74
C PHE A 96 6.36 1.32 -10.94
N MET A 97 6.54 0.00 -10.94
CA MET A 97 7.84 -0.66 -11.14
C MET A 97 8.46 -0.37 -12.52
N LEU A 98 7.63 -0.29 -13.57
CA LEU A 98 8.08 0.12 -14.89
C LEU A 98 8.72 1.52 -14.86
N TYR A 99 8.05 2.49 -14.22
CA TYR A 99 8.59 3.85 -14.12
C TYR A 99 9.80 3.96 -13.20
N ILE A 100 9.89 3.15 -12.13
CA ILE A 100 11.11 3.06 -11.33
C ILE A 100 12.29 2.58 -12.17
N LYS A 101 12.10 1.53 -12.98
CA LYS A 101 13.15 1.01 -13.87
C LYS A 101 13.55 2.04 -14.92
N LYS A 102 12.59 2.71 -15.57
CA LYS A 102 12.89 3.80 -16.51
C LYS A 102 13.65 4.94 -15.84
N ALA A 103 13.22 5.40 -14.66
CA ALA A 103 13.90 6.45 -13.90
C ALA A 103 15.33 6.06 -13.52
N TRP A 104 15.52 4.81 -13.11
CA TRP A 104 16.82 4.27 -12.73
C TRP A 104 17.79 4.22 -13.91
N LYS A 105 17.30 3.86 -15.10
CA LYS A 105 18.07 3.84 -16.35
C LYS A 105 18.23 5.22 -17.02
N GLY A 106 17.45 6.22 -16.60
CA GLY A 106 17.42 7.53 -17.26
C GLY A 106 16.58 7.57 -18.54
N GLU A 107 15.74 6.57 -18.79
CA GLU A 107 14.90 6.39 -20.00
C GLU A 107 13.50 6.99 -19.84
N ILE A 108 13.34 8.06 -19.04
CA ILE A 108 12.05 8.73 -18.87
C ILE A 108 11.90 9.83 -19.90
N ASN A 109 10.83 9.74 -20.69
CA ASN A 109 10.46 10.74 -21.69
C ASN A 109 9.65 11.87 -21.04
N GLU A 110 9.70 13.07 -21.63
CA GLU A 110 8.89 14.20 -21.13
C GLU A 110 7.38 13.95 -21.23
N THR A 111 6.97 13.08 -22.16
CA THR A 111 5.59 12.66 -22.33
C THR A 111 5.09 11.71 -21.24
N ASP A 112 5.99 11.10 -20.46
CA ASP A 112 5.63 10.10 -19.46
C ASP A 112 4.76 10.70 -18.33
N PRO A 113 3.77 9.95 -17.80
CA PRO A 113 2.92 10.36 -16.68
C PRO A 113 3.68 10.75 -15.40
N VAL A 114 4.95 10.34 -15.25
CA VAL A 114 5.81 10.79 -14.15
C VAL A 114 6.18 12.25 -14.27
N CYS A 115 6.40 12.75 -15.49
CA CYS A 115 6.81 14.13 -15.77
C CYS A 115 5.64 15.10 -15.71
N LYS A 116 4.44 14.66 -16.10
CA LYS A 116 3.22 15.48 -16.14
C LYS A 116 2.45 15.55 -14.82
N ALA A 117 2.73 14.65 -13.87
CA ALA A 117 1.99 14.57 -12.62
C ALA A 117 2.35 15.75 -11.71
N VAL A 118 1.46 16.75 -11.63
CA VAL A 118 1.50 17.80 -10.61
C VAL A 118 1.24 17.14 -9.25
N THR A 119 2.25 17.13 -8.38
CA THR A 119 2.18 16.49 -7.04
C THR A 119 1.64 17.41 -5.95
N ASN A 120 1.04 18.54 -6.35
CA ASN A 120 0.42 19.49 -5.45
C ASN A 120 -0.85 18.83 -4.88
N ASN A 121 -0.86 18.58 -3.58
CA ASN A 121 -1.95 17.91 -2.82
C ASN A 121 -1.95 16.37 -2.84
N ILE A 122 -0.79 15.73 -2.71
CA ILE A 122 -0.75 14.32 -2.29
C ILE A 122 -1.05 14.25 -0.78
N GLN A 123 -2.34 14.25 -0.45
CA GLN A 123 -2.80 13.78 0.85
C GLN A 123 -2.76 12.25 0.85
N CYS A 124 -2.17 11.65 1.88
CA CYS A 124 -2.52 10.27 2.21
C CYS A 124 -4.04 10.21 2.31
N PRO A 125 -4.73 9.29 1.60
CA PRO A 125 -6.14 9.08 1.83
C PRO A 125 -6.34 8.90 3.33
N SER A 126 -7.15 9.76 3.93
CA SER A 126 -7.75 9.53 5.24
C SER A 126 -8.70 8.31 5.21
N LYS A 127 -8.83 7.64 4.07
CA LYS A 127 -9.65 6.44 3.88
C LYS A 127 -9.10 5.31 4.72
N LEU A 128 -9.90 4.95 5.73
CA LEU A 128 -9.75 3.81 6.63
C LEU A 128 -9.20 2.60 5.88
N TYR A 129 -7.91 2.32 6.08
CA TYR A 129 -7.26 1.08 5.63
C TYR A 129 -7.49 -0.05 6.63
N LYS A 130 -7.79 0.32 7.88
CA LYS A 130 -8.21 -0.54 8.97
C LYS A 130 -9.53 -0.04 9.52
N LEU A 131 -10.50 -0.93 9.66
CA LEU A 131 -11.77 -0.67 10.33
C LEU A 131 -12.02 -1.78 11.35
N LYS A 132 -12.33 -1.38 12.58
CA LYS A 132 -12.78 -2.28 13.65
C LYS A 132 -14.21 -1.89 14.00
N ILE A 133 -15.10 -2.87 13.99
CA ILE A 133 -16.51 -2.73 14.33
C ILE A 133 -16.76 -3.68 15.49
N GLU A 134 -17.04 -3.15 16.67
CA GLU A 134 -17.28 -3.93 17.89
C GLU A 134 -18.74 -3.85 18.36
N LYS A 135 -19.49 -2.93 17.77
CA LYS A 135 -20.87 -2.61 18.07
C LYS A 135 -21.70 -2.69 16.80
N ARG A 136 -22.96 -3.09 16.92
CA ARG A 136 -23.80 -3.31 15.74
C ARG A 136 -24.21 -1.99 15.07
N GLU A 137 -24.26 -0.92 15.86
CA GLU A 137 -24.62 0.43 15.42
C GLU A 137 -23.54 1.05 14.52
N ASP A 138 -22.28 0.64 14.70
CA ASP A 138 -21.13 1.09 13.89
C ASP A 138 -21.03 0.33 12.55
N TYR A 139 -21.92 -0.63 12.30
CA TYR A 139 -21.92 -1.41 11.07
C TYR A 139 -22.34 -0.53 9.87
N PRO A 140 -21.55 -0.45 8.79
CA PRO A 140 -21.81 0.50 7.70
C PRO A 140 -22.92 -0.01 6.76
N THR A 141 -24.17 0.06 7.21
CA THR A 141 -25.34 -0.30 6.42
C THR A 141 -25.57 0.67 5.26
N LEU A 142 -25.55 1.98 5.53
CA LEU A 142 -25.85 3.04 4.56
C LEU A 142 -24.65 3.45 3.69
N LYS A 143 -23.50 3.76 4.31
CA LYS A 143 -22.32 4.28 3.61
C LYS A 143 -21.52 3.20 2.88
N GLY A 144 -21.75 1.94 3.22
CA GLY A 144 -20.95 0.81 2.75
C GLY A 144 -19.51 0.83 3.27
N PHE A 145 -18.76 -0.22 2.94
CA PHE A 145 -17.37 -0.36 3.34
C PHE A 145 -16.46 0.45 2.41
N PRO A 146 -15.46 1.18 2.94
CA PRO A 146 -14.44 1.80 2.11
C PRO A 146 -13.72 0.75 1.25
N LYS A 147 -13.77 0.89 -0.09
CA LYS A 147 -13.14 -0.04 -1.04
C LYS A 147 -11.62 -0.16 -0.89
N THR A 148 -11.00 0.78 -0.18
CA THR A 148 -9.57 0.81 0.15
C THR A 148 -9.21 0.01 1.41
N LEU A 149 -10.19 -0.57 2.11
CA LEU A 149 -9.94 -1.36 3.32
C LEU A 149 -9.01 -2.53 3.01
N GLN A 150 -8.01 -2.70 3.86
CA GLN A 150 -7.10 -3.86 3.84
C GLN A 150 -7.33 -4.75 5.07
N PHE A 151 -7.64 -4.14 6.21
CA PHE A 151 -7.90 -4.82 7.47
C PHE A 151 -9.31 -4.51 7.96
N LEU A 152 -10.14 -5.53 8.08
CA LEU A 152 -11.48 -5.40 8.61
C LEU A 152 -11.67 -6.41 9.75
N SER A 153 -12.05 -5.90 10.91
CA SER A 153 -12.44 -6.70 12.07
C SER A 153 -13.87 -6.32 12.42
N ILE A 154 -14.78 -7.27 12.37
CA ILE A 154 -16.17 -7.14 12.77
C ILE A 154 -16.41 -8.16 13.86
N GLU A 155 -16.47 -7.71 15.10
CA GLU A 155 -16.48 -8.58 16.27
C GLU A 155 -17.70 -8.27 17.13
N ASN A 156 -18.33 -9.30 17.68
CA ASN A 156 -19.47 -9.15 18.59
C ASN A 156 -20.70 -8.40 18.02
N CYS A 157 -20.84 -8.33 16.69
CA CYS A 157 -21.97 -7.65 16.04
C CYS A 157 -23.21 -8.54 15.87
N LYS A 158 -23.20 -9.78 16.39
CA LYS A 158 -24.29 -10.76 16.25
C LYS A 158 -24.68 -11.00 14.77
N LEU A 159 -23.71 -10.96 13.85
CA LEU A 159 -23.97 -11.28 12.45
C LEU A 159 -24.40 -12.75 12.34
N ILE A 160 -25.52 -13.00 11.66
CA ILE A 160 -26.05 -14.36 11.40
C ILE A 160 -25.69 -14.81 9.98
N LYS A 161 -25.69 -13.86 9.03
CA LYS A 161 -25.35 -14.08 7.63
C LYS A 161 -24.09 -13.31 7.26
N PHE A 162 -23.33 -13.86 6.32
CA PHE A 162 -22.21 -13.15 5.72
C PHE A 162 -22.71 -12.01 4.82
N ASP A 163 -22.07 -10.85 4.90
CA ASP A 163 -22.37 -9.69 4.07
C ASP A 163 -21.60 -9.77 2.75
N SER A 164 -22.30 -10.03 1.64
CA SER A 164 -21.69 -10.20 0.32
C SER A 164 -20.89 -8.99 -0.15
N ARG A 165 -21.18 -7.79 0.38
CA ARG A 165 -20.43 -6.56 0.07
C ARG A 165 -18.97 -6.65 0.52
N LEU A 166 -18.64 -7.52 1.47
CA LEU A 166 -17.27 -7.81 1.88
C LEU A 166 -16.46 -8.47 0.76
N LEU A 167 -17.11 -9.21 -0.16
CA LEU A 167 -16.45 -9.84 -1.31
C LEU A 167 -16.04 -8.82 -2.38
N GLU A 168 -16.67 -7.64 -2.39
CA GLU A 168 -16.34 -6.57 -3.32
C GLU A 168 -15.08 -5.78 -2.92
N LEU A 169 -14.57 -5.99 -1.70
CA LEU A 169 -13.41 -5.31 -1.16
C LEU A 169 -12.12 -5.91 -1.72
N LYS A 170 -11.81 -5.59 -2.98
CA LYS A 170 -10.63 -6.11 -3.73
C LYS A 170 -9.28 -5.85 -3.05
N SER A 171 -9.20 -4.86 -2.17
CA SER A 171 -7.98 -4.54 -1.42
C SER A 171 -7.91 -5.22 -0.03
N LEU A 172 -8.95 -5.95 0.38
CA LEU A 172 -9.02 -6.57 1.71
C LEU A 172 -8.07 -7.76 1.78
N THR A 173 -7.10 -7.70 2.68
CA THR A 173 -6.10 -8.75 2.90
C THR A 173 -6.32 -9.49 4.22
N THR A 174 -7.04 -8.88 5.17
CA THR A 174 -7.35 -9.48 6.46
C THR A 174 -8.80 -9.19 6.84
N LEU A 175 -9.56 -10.26 7.08
CA LEU A 175 -10.94 -10.21 7.54
C LEU A 175 -11.09 -11.06 8.81
N SER A 176 -11.46 -10.42 9.93
CA SER A 176 -11.90 -11.10 11.15
C SER A 176 -13.40 -10.90 11.29
N LEU A 177 -14.15 -12.01 11.41
CA LEU A 177 -15.58 -12.01 11.74
C LEU A 177 -15.83 -12.70 13.09
N SER A 178 -14.82 -12.72 13.96
CA SER A 178 -14.86 -13.48 15.22
C SER A 178 -15.99 -13.02 16.15
N LYS A 179 -16.42 -13.90 17.07
CA LYS A 179 -17.48 -13.60 18.05
C LYS A 179 -18.82 -13.14 17.41
N ASN A 180 -19.09 -13.56 16.18
CA ASN A 180 -20.41 -13.45 15.56
C ASN A 180 -21.14 -14.80 15.60
N LYS A 181 -22.35 -14.86 15.05
CA LYS A 181 -23.22 -16.04 15.02
C LYS A 181 -23.42 -16.54 13.58
N LEU A 182 -22.37 -16.44 12.76
CA LEU A 182 -22.44 -16.80 11.36
C LEU A 182 -22.73 -18.30 11.23
N THR A 183 -23.83 -18.64 10.59
CA THR A 183 -24.23 -20.04 10.36
C THR A 183 -23.80 -20.54 8.99
N SER A 184 -23.40 -19.65 8.09
CA SER A 184 -22.92 -19.98 6.75
C SER A 184 -21.91 -18.96 6.23
N ILE A 185 -21.02 -19.44 5.37
CA ILE A 185 -20.07 -18.65 4.58
C ILE A 185 -20.62 -18.62 3.14
N PRO A 186 -20.44 -17.53 2.36
CA PRO A 186 -20.88 -17.49 0.98
C PRO A 186 -20.23 -18.63 0.19
N GLY A 187 -21.07 -19.43 -0.46
CA GLY A 187 -20.62 -20.45 -1.41
C GLY A 187 -20.04 -19.81 -2.67
N LYS A 188 -19.10 -20.50 -3.33
CA LYS A 188 -18.50 -20.07 -4.60
C LYS A 188 -19.60 -19.91 -5.67
N ASN A 189 -19.97 -18.68 -5.98
CA ASN A 189 -20.37 -18.29 -7.33
C ASN A 189 -19.26 -17.42 -7.91
N LEU A 190 -18.15 -18.07 -8.28
CA LEU A 190 -17.22 -17.49 -9.25
C LEU A 190 -17.91 -17.66 -10.61
N ALA A 191 -18.67 -16.65 -11.04
CA ALA A 191 -18.93 -16.50 -12.46
C ALA A 191 -17.55 -16.29 -13.12
N LEU A 192 -17.13 -17.31 -13.87
CA LEU A 192 -15.96 -17.28 -14.75
C LEU A 192 -16.11 -16.17 -15.80
#